data_AF-A0A967CZC3-F1
#
_entry.id   AF-A0A967CZC3-F1
#
_cell.length_a   1.000
_cell.length_b   1.000
_cell.length_c   1.000
_cell.angle_alpha   90.00
_cell.angle_beta   90.00
_cell.angle_gamma   90.00
#
_symmetry.space_group_name_H-M   'P 1'
#
loop_
_entity.id
_entity.type
_entity.pdbx_description
1 polymer ?
#
loop_
_entity_poly.entity_id
_entity_poly.type
_entity_poly.pdbx_seq_one_letter_code
_entity_poly.pdbx_strand_id
1 'polypeptide(L)'
;MIISPCISICRTDPKTGYCYGCGRSNDEKKIWKLENTSDEWKKKNITEIKNRLNGWQLESFEESYDYKIKNGISLFKKNLKDEKI
;
A
#
# COMPACT_ATOMS: atom_id res chain seq x y z
N MET A 1 2.46 -4.99 -15.39
CA MET A 1 1.36 -5.00 -14.39
C MET A 1 1.75 -4.10 -13.23
N ILE A 2 0.92 -3.16 -12.83
CA ILE A 2 1.20 -2.29 -11.67
C ILE A 2 0.99 -3.07 -10.37
N ILE A 3 2.02 -3.10 -9.53
CA ILE A 3 2.00 -3.84 -8.26
C ILE A 3 1.09 -3.11 -7.27
N SER A 4 0.27 -3.87 -6.53
CA SER A 4 -0.62 -3.28 -5.52
C SER A 4 0.18 -2.60 -4.40
N PRO A 5 -0.15 -1.36 -3.98
CA PRO A 5 0.54 -0.65 -2.90
C PRO A 5 0.19 -1.18 -1.50
N CYS A 6 -0.55 -2.29 -1.37
CA CYS A 6 -0.76 -2.91 -0.08
C CYS A 6 0.55 -3.46 0.50
N ILE A 7 0.97 -2.98 1.66
CA ILE A 7 2.16 -3.46 2.39
C ILE A 7 1.83 -4.49 3.48
N SER A 8 0.64 -5.11 3.42
CA SER A 8 0.16 -6.12 4.40
C SER A 8 -0.08 -5.58 5.82
N ILE A 9 -0.09 -4.26 6.00
CA ILE A 9 -0.54 -3.56 7.20
C ILE A 9 -1.85 -2.85 6.84
N CYS A 10 -2.95 -3.21 7.49
CA CYS A 10 -4.28 -2.66 7.18
C CYS A 10 -4.99 -2.20 8.45
N ARG A 11 -4.83 -0.93 8.77
CA ARG A 11 -5.55 -0.22 9.84
C ARG A 11 -6.00 1.12 9.27
N THR A 12 -7.28 1.44 9.42
CA THR A 12 -7.86 2.67 8.88
C THR A 12 -7.98 3.71 9.98
N ASP A 13 -7.54 4.92 9.69
CA ASP A 13 -7.77 6.09 10.53
C ASP A 13 -9.27 6.43 10.54
N PRO A 14 -9.96 6.39 11.70
CA PRO A 14 -11.37 6.72 11.79
C PRO A 14 -11.67 8.21 11.49
N LYS A 15 -10.68 9.10 11.58
CA LYS A 15 -10.85 10.53 11.31
C LYS A 15 -10.82 10.84 9.81
N THR A 16 -9.86 10.27 9.09
CA THR A 16 -9.62 10.57 7.66
C THR A 16 -10.19 9.51 6.71
N GLY A 17 -10.42 8.29 7.20
CA GLY A 17 -10.84 7.15 6.38
C GLY A 17 -9.72 6.51 5.57
N TYR A 18 -8.46 6.92 5.75
CA TYR A 18 -7.30 6.38 5.04
C TYR A 18 -6.56 5.30 5.83
N CYS A 19 -5.97 4.34 5.12
CA CYS A 19 -5.16 3.29 5.73
C CYS A 19 -3.82 3.85 6.22
N TYR A 20 -3.48 3.67 7.49
CA TYR A 20 -2.17 4.05 8.05
C TYR A 20 -0.98 3.41 7.32
N GLY A 21 -1.16 2.21 6.75
CA GLY A 21 -0.08 1.50 6.07
C GLY A 21 0.10 1.85 4.59
N CYS A 22 -0.94 2.31 3.89
CA CYS A 22 -0.83 2.54 2.44
C CYS A 22 -1.64 3.73 1.91
N GLY A 23 -2.18 4.59 2.78
CA GLY A 23 -2.91 5.80 2.40
C GLY A 23 -4.24 5.61 1.66
N ARG A 24 -4.59 4.36 1.28
CA ARG A 24 -5.82 4.07 0.54
C ARG A 24 -7.06 4.07 1.42
N SER A 25 -8.15 4.64 0.90
CA SER A 25 -9.50 4.48 1.43
C SER A 25 -10.04 3.06 1.14
N ASN A 26 -11.18 2.71 1.73
CA ASN A 26 -11.82 1.42 1.45
C ASN A 26 -12.35 1.31 0.01
N ASP A 27 -12.82 2.41 -0.57
CA ASP A 27 -13.33 2.38 -1.95
C ASP A 27 -12.21 2.28 -2.97
N GLU A 28 -11.07 2.93 -2.75
CA GLU A 28 -9.88 2.75 -3.59
C GLU A 28 -9.37 1.30 -3.54
N LYS A 29 -9.47 0.62 -2.38
CA LYS A 29 -9.14 -0.81 -2.28
C LYS A 29 -10.11 -1.67 -3.11
N LYS A 30 -11.39 -1.30 -3.22
CA LYS A 30 -12.37 -2.00 -4.07
C LYS A 30 -12.08 -1.74 -5.54
N ILE A 31 -11.92 -0.46 -5.93
CA ILE A 31 -11.61 -0.05 -7.31
C ILE A 31 -10.34 -0.75 -7.80
N TRP A 32 -9.29 -0.81 -6.99
CA TRP A 32 -8.06 -1.52 -7.35
C TRP A 32 -8.27 -2.99 -7.77
N LYS A 33 -9.26 -3.67 -7.21
CA LYS A 33 -9.57 -5.09 -7.48
C LYS A 33 -10.46 -5.29 -8.71
N LEU A 34 -11.08 -4.23 -9.25
CA LEU A 34 -11.92 -4.36 -10.44
C LEU A 34 -11.03 -4.64 -11.65
N GLU A 35 -11.48 -5.56 -12.50
CA GLU A 35 -10.74 -5.99 -13.69
C GLU A 35 -10.58 -4.86 -14.72
N ASN A 36 -11.57 -3.96 -14.80
CA ASN A 36 -11.59 -2.84 -15.73
C ASN A 36 -10.85 -1.59 -15.21
N THR A 37 -10.21 -1.64 -14.03
CA THR A 37 -9.47 -0.49 -13.51
C THR A 37 -8.18 -0.26 -14.30
N SER A 38 -8.11 0.91 -14.93
CA SER A 38 -7.01 1.28 -15.82
C SER A 38 -5.67 1.44 -15.09
N ASP A 39 -4.59 1.25 -15.83
CA ASP A 39 -3.23 1.47 -15.31
C ASP A 39 -2.97 2.96 -15.01
N GLU A 40 -3.62 3.87 -15.73
CA GLU A 40 -3.56 5.31 -15.44
C GLU A 40 -4.17 5.63 -14.07
N TRP A 41 -5.34 5.07 -13.76
CA TRP A 41 -5.96 5.24 -12.44
C TRP A 41 -5.06 4.67 -11.35
N LYS A 42 -4.44 3.51 -11.56
CA LYS A 42 -3.52 2.89 -10.57
C LYS A 42 -2.29 3.75 -10.32
N LYS A 43 -1.68 4.32 -11.37
CA LYS A 43 -0.54 5.26 -11.23
C LYS A 43 -0.95 6.50 -10.44
N LYS A 44 -2.08 7.11 -10.80
CA LYS A 44 -2.62 8.28 -10.10
C LYS A 44 -2.91 7.97 -8.63
N ASN A 45 -3.55 6.84 -8.35
CA ASN A 45 -3.83 6.41 -6.98
C ASN A 45 -2.55 6.23 -6.16
N ILE A 46 -1.48 5.64 -6.72
CA ILE A 46 -0.18 5.52 -6.03
C ILE A 46 0.40 6.90 -5.68
N THR A 47 0.34 7.86 -6.59
CA THR A 47 0.81 9.24 -6.32
C THR A 47 -0.02 9.90 -5.22
N GLU A 48 -1.35 9.79 -5.28
CA GLU A 48 -2.24 10.39 -4.30
C GLU A 48 -2.04 9.80 -2.89
N ILE A 49 -1.89 8.48 -2.77
CA ILE A 49 -1.71 7.85 -1.45
C ILE A 49 -0.38 8.24 -0.82
N LYS A 50 0.68 8.44 -1.62
CA LYS A 50 1.98 8.93 -1.12
C LYS A 50 1.83 10.34 -0.53
N ASN A 51 1.08 11.22 -1.20
CA ASN A 51 0.83 12.58 -0.73
C ASN A 51 -0.04 12.64 0.55
N ARG A 52 -0.78 11.58 0.88
CA ARG A 52 -1.58 11.48 2.11
C ARG A 52 -0.77 11.02 3.31
N LEU A 53 0.34 10.31 3.08
CA LEU A 53 1.26 9.84 4.11
C LEU A 53 2.28 10.95 4.42
N ASN A 54 2.80 10.97 5.64
CA ASN A 54 3.82 11.93 6.04
C ASN A 54 4.78 11.32 7.08
N GLY A 55 5.94 11.95 7.23
CA GLY A 55 7.00 11.53 8.14
C GLY A 55 7.29 10.02 8.03
N TRP A 56 7.37 9.37 9.18
CA TRP A 56 7.68 7.94 9.27
C TRP A 56 6.68 7.04 8.51
N GLN A 57 5.43 7.46 8.33
CA GLN A 57 4.44 6.66 7.61
C GLN A 57 4.77 6.58 6.12
N LEU A 58 5.19 7.71 5.53
CA LEU A 58 5.61 7.76 4.14
C LEU A 58 6.90 6.96 3.94
N GLU A 59 7.91 7.21 4.78
CA GLU A 59 9.20 6.50 4.73
C GLU A 59 9.00 4.97 4.82
N SER A 60 8.22 4.51 5.81
CA SER A 60 7.93 3.08 6.01
C SER A 60 7.17 2.46 4.83
N PHE A 61 6.24 3.22 4.25
CA PHE A 61 5.48 2.79 3.08
C PHE A 61 6.39 2.65 1.86
N GLU A 62 7.24 3.64 1.58
CA GLU A 62 8.15 3.62 0.43
C GLU A 62 9.14 2.47 0.52
N GLU A 63 9.79 2.29 1.68
CA GLU A 63 10.71 1.18 1.89
C GLU A 63 10.03 -0.19 1.70
N SER A 64 8.85 -0.36 2.32
CA SER A 64 8.08 -1.60 2.22
C SER A 64 7.56 -1.87 0.81
N TYR A 65 7.15 -0.83 0.08
CA TYR A 65 6.60 -0.94 -1.26
C TYR A 65 7.72 -1.20 -2.29
N ASP A 66 8.86 -0.52 -2.18
CA ASP A 66 10.03 -0.77 -3.02
C ASP A 66 10.58 -2.17 -2.81
N TYR A 67 10.65 -2.63 -1.55
CA TYR A 67 11.02 -4.01 -1.24
C TYR A 67 10.03 -4.99 -1.88
N LYS A 68 8.72 -4.72 -1.82
CA LYS A 68 7.69 -5.55 -2.47
C LYS A 68 7.81 -5.57 -3.98
N ILE A 69 8.13 -4.45 -4.62
CA ILE A 69 8.34 -4.40 -6.06
C ILE A 69 9.50 -5.32 -6.46
N LYS A 70 10.59 -5.31 -5.69
CA LYS A 70 11.80 -6.10 -5.98
C LYS A 70 11.64 -7.58 -5.60
N ASN A 71 10.93 -7.90 -4.52
CA ASN A 71 10.93 -9.24 -3.90
C ASN A 71 9.56 -9.94 -3.91
N GLY A 72 8.50 -9.28 -4.36
CA GLY A 72 7.14 -9.84 -4.41
C GLY A 72 6.36 -9.82 -3.08
N ILE A 73 7.00 -9.52 -1.95
CA ILE A 73 6.37 -9.41 -0.61
C ILE A 73 6.79 -8.12 0.10
N SER A 74 5.95 -7.57 0.98
CA SER A 74 6.33 -6.42 1.81
C SER A 74 7.23 -6.82 2.97
N LEU A 75 7.96 -5.84 3.55
CA LEU A 75 8.82 -6.05 4.72
C LEU A 75 8.06 -6.67 5.89
N PHE A 76 6.85 -6.20 6.18
CA PHE A 76 6.01 -6.81 7.22
C PHE A 76 5.75 -8.31 6.98
N LYS A 77 5.45 -8.68 5.72
CA LYS A 77 5.21 -10.09 5.36
C LYS A 77 6.49 -10.93 5.37
N LYS A 78 7.66 -10.31 5.11
CA LYS A 78 8.97 -10.94 5.26
C LYS A 78 9.23 -11.27 6.74
N ASN A 79 9.11 -10.29 7.64
CA ASN A 79 9.34 -10.48 9.07
C ASN A 79 8.43 -11.57 9.66
N LEU A 80 7.14 -11.59 9.29
CA LEU A 80 6.21 -12.65 9.72
C LEU A 80 6.58 -14.06 9.25
N LYS A 81 7.38 -14.20 8.19
CA LYS A 81 7.89 -15.50 7.74
C LYS A 81 9.17 -15.87 8.49
N ASP A 82 10.06 -14.90 8.69
CA ASP A 82 11.32 -15.09 9.40
C ASP A 82 11.09 -15.48 10.88
N GLU A 83 10.05 -14.94 11.52
CA GLU A 83 9.63 -15.29 12.90
C GLU A 83 8.98 -16.68 13.05
N LYS A 84 8.60 -17.31 11.94
CA LYS A 84 7.95 -18.64 11.92
C LYS A 84 8.94 -19.79 11.65
N ILE A 85 10.23 -19.47 11.58
CA ILE A 85 11.34 -20.40 11.40
C ILE A 85 12.00 -20.66 12.76
#